data_AF-A0A518CG55-F1
#
_entry.id   AF-A0A518CG55-F1
#
_cell.length_a   1.000
_cell.length_b   1.000
_cell.length_c   1.000
_cell.angle_alpha   90.00
_cell.angle_beta   90.00
_cell.angle_gamma   90.00
#
_symmetry.space_group_name_H-M   'P 1'
#
loop_
_entity.id
_entity.type
_entity.pdbx_description
1 polymer ?
#
loop_
_entity_poly.entity_id
_entity_poly.type
_entity_poly.pdbx_seq_one_letter_code
_entity_poly.pdbx_strand_id
1 'polypeptide(L)'
;MPTSEFLKVASYANAADADHLKAVLQDHGIRAFVDGGDLQTSLSYIGSALGGVHVMVRSVDAEKALEIKEELSHESHEQTGDPWFCGACQEVVDAGFQVCWSCGGDRSDVEATMPEAAELNDEEEEEPLPDESDQPLPDTAYFDESNPYASPQAKVAGAEQPAKPSEISEEAEAMLVRAWRAAIIGLTFMPILANIYSMYMLFAALKESSQFTSEGNWRFNGAFVLNMLSGIAWGSLFYFMYRPVVV
;
A
#
# COMPACT_ATOMS: atom_id res chain seq x y z
N MET A 1 31.41 6.77 -32.84
CA MET A 1 31.58 6.65 -31.37
C MET A 1 30.29 6.04 -30.85
N PRO A 2 30.32 4.87 -30.19
CA PRO A 2 29.11 4.29 -29.62
C PRO A 2 28.53 5.28 -28.60
N THR A 3 27.26 5.63 -28.74
CA THR A 3 26.52 6.42 -27.75
C THR A 3 26.53 5.66 -26.44
N SER A 4 26.94 6.30 -25.35
CA SER A 4 26.93 5.70 -24.02
C SER A 4 25.48 5.50 -23.58
N GLU A 5 24.95 4.34 -23.90
CA GLU A 5 23.63 3.90 -23.47
C GLU A 5 23.66 3.66 -21.97
N PHE A 6 22.63 4.13 -21.28
CA PHE A 6 22.45 3.91 -19.86
C PHE A 6 21.51 2.74 -19.65
N LEU A 7 21.91 1.81 -18.79
CA LEU A 7 21.14 0.61 -18.44
C LEU A 7 20.63 0.73 -17.01
N LYS A 8 19.43 0.20 -16.81
CA LYS A 8 18.80 0.10 -15.49
C LYS A 8 19.36 -1.09 -14.72
N VAL A 9 19.90 -0.84 -13.53
CA VAL A 9 20.49 -1.87 -12.65
C VAL A 9 19.50 -2.35 -11.59
N ALA A 10 18.73 -1.41 -11.03
CA ALA A 10 17.79 -1.70 -9.95
C ALA A 10 16.56 -0.78 -10.01
N SER A 11 15.49 -1.20 -9.35
CA SER A 11 14.26 -0.43 -9.16
C SER A 11 13.87 -0.51 -7.69
N TYR A 12 13.54 0.64 -7.09
CA TYR A 12 13.24 0.80 -5.67
C TYR A 12 11.89 1.47 -5.48
N ALA A 13 11.28 1.21 -4.32
CA ALA A 13 10.01 1.81 -3.95
C ALA A 13 10.16 3.25 -3.46
N ASN A 14 11.35 3.66 -3.00
CA ASN A 14 11.62 5.01 -2.52
C ASN A 14 12.98 5.54 -3.05
N ALA A 15 13.14 6.86 -3.04
CA ALA A 15 14.37 7.51 -3.48
C ALA A 15 15.57 7.28 -2.54
N ALA A 16 15.34 7.06 -1.25
CA ALA A 16 16.41 6.88 -0.27
C ALA A 16 17.21 5.58 -0.55
N ASP A 17 16.54 4.47 -0.81
CA ASP A 17 17.18 3.19 -1.16
C ASP A 17 17.94 3.28 -2.49
N ALA A 18 17.37 3.99 -3.47
CA ALA A 18 18.02 4.21 -4.75
C ALA A 18 19.29 5.07 -4.63
N ASP A 19 19.25 6.15 -3.82
CA ASP A 19 20.42 6.97 -3.53
C ASP A 19 21.45 6.21 -2.70
N HIS A 20 21.03 5.29 -1.82
CA HIS A 20 21.95 4.39 -1.11
C HIS A 20 22.74 3.51 -2.08
N LEU A 21 22.07 2.80 -3.01
CA LEU A 21 22.78 2.00 -4.02
C LEU A 21 23.68 2.88 -4.90
N LYS A 22 23.21 4.07 -5.30
CA LYS A 22 24.04 5.02 -6.07
C LYS A 22 25.31 5.41 -5.31
N ALA A 23 25.23 5.68 -4.01
CA ALA A 23 26.39 6.02 -3.20
C ALA A 23 27.40 4.85 -3.15
N VAL A 24 26.91 3.62 -2.93
CA VAL A 24 27.73 2.40 -2.96
C VAL A 24 28.42 2.24 -4.32
N LEU A 25 27.68 2.34 -5.42
CA LEU A 25 28.26 2.25 -6.77
C LEU A 25 29.32 3.33 -7.04
N GLN A 26 29.09 4.56 -6.55
CA GLN A 26 30.04 5.66 -6.69
C GLN A 26 31.34 5.44 -5.91
N ASP A 27 31.26 4.82 -4.73
CA ASP A 27 32.44 4.44 -3.94
C ASP A 27 33.32 3.41 -4.68
N HIS A 28 32.69 2.50 -5.43
CA HIS A 28 33.38 1.55 -6.33
C HIS A 28 33.81 2.13 -7.69
N GLY A 29 33.75 3.46 -7.83
CA GLY A 29 34.16 4.20 -9.03
C GLY A 29 33.18 4.12 -10.20
N ILE A 30 31.95 3.64 -9.99
CA ILE A 30 30.92 3.50 -11.03
C ILE A 30 30.04 4.74 -11.02
N ARG A 31 29.93 5.42 -12.16
CA ARG A 31 29.03 6.58 -12.28
C ARG A 31 27.59 6.13 -12.45
N ALA A 32 26.80 6.28 -11.39
CA ALA A 32 25.37 6.05 -11.36
C ALA A 32 24.57 7.35 -11.20
N PHE A 33 23.34 7.36 -11.71
CA PHE A 33 22.33 8.38 -11.39
C PHE A 33 20.99 7.73 -11.08
N VAL A 34 20.12 8.49 -10.39
CA VAL A 34 18.77 8.07 -10.02
C VAL A 34 17.78 8.72 -10.96
N ASP A 35 16.89 7.92 -11.55
CA ASP A 35 15.77 8.36 -12.38
C ASP A 35 14.44 8.14 -11.65
N GLY A 36 13.51 9.08 -11.78
CA GLY A 36 12.20 9.04 -11.12
C GLY A 36 12.14 9.53 -9.67
N GLY A 37 13.28 9.85 -9.02
CA GLY A 37 13.32 10.34 -7.63
C GLY A 37 12.53 11.63 -7.43
N ASP A 38 12.74 12.64 -8.29
CA ASP A 38 12.05 13.93 -8.21
C ASP A 38 10.53 13.82 -8.42
N LEU A 39 10.11 12.89 -9.28
CA LEU A 39 8.69 12.62 -9.54
C LEU A 39 8.01 12.03 -8.32
N GLN A 40 8.69 11.13 -7.61
CA GLN A 40 8.14 10.55 -6.39
C GLN A 40 7.98 11.60 -5.28
N THR A 41 8.97 12.47 -5.08
CA THR A 41 8.89 13.53 -4.07
C THR A 41 7.81 14.56 -4.42
N SER A 42 7.67 14.89 -5.72
CA SER A 42 6.69 15.87 -6.19
C SER A 42 5.25 15.32 -6.24
N LEU A 43 5.09 14.00 -6.43
CA LEU A 43 3.80 13.32 -6.60
C LEU A 43 3.71 12.09 -5.70
N SER A 44 3.74 12.31 -4.38
CA SER A 44 3.79 11.26 -3.34
C SER A 44 2.72 10.16 -3.50
N TYR A 45 1.55 10.48 -4.06
CA TYR A 45 0.44 9.53 -4.26
C TYR A 45 0.50 8.74 -5.58
N ILE A 46 1.30 9.18 -6.57
CA ILE A 46 1.34 8.59 -7.93
C ILE A 46 2.67 7.86 -8.18
N GLY A 47 3.71 8.10 -7.37
CA GLY A 47 5.05 7.54 -7.58
C GLY A 47 5.11 6.01 -7.74
N SER A 48 4.27 5.26 -7.03
CA SER A 48 4.18 3.80 -7.15
C SER A 48 3.56 3.32 -8.46
N ALA A 49 2.71 4.12 -9.10
CA ALA A 49 2.11 3.81 -10.40
C ALA A 49 3.07 4.04 -11.57
N LEU A 50 4.15 4.81 -11.37
CA LEU A 50 5.12 5.17 -12.40
C LEU A 50 6.28 4.18 -12.54
N GLY A 51 6.21 3.03 -11.87
CA GLY A 51 7.26 1.99 -11.94
C GLY A 51 8.38 2.15 -10.92
N GLY A 52 8.28 3.13 -10.01
CA GLY A 52 9.23 3.35 -8.92
C GLY A 52 10.43 4.21 -9.31
N VAL A 53 11.47 4.18 -8.46
CA VAL A 53 12.72 4.92 -8.65
C VAL A 53 13.78 3.98 -9.20
N HIS A 54 14.55 4.41 -10.20
CA HIS A 54 15.48 3.56 -10.93
C HIS A 54 16.93 4.03 -10.76
N VAL A 55 17.85 3.08 -10.58
CA VAL A 55 19.30 3.37 -10.60
C VAL A 55 19.85 2.99 -11.97
N MET A 56 20.43 3.98 -12.64
CA MET A 56 20.91 3.89 -14.01
C MET A 56 22.44 4.04 -14.05
N VAL A 57 23.11 3.17 -14.79
CA VAL A 57 24.58 3.18 -15.00
C VAL A 57 24.92 3.11 -16.48
N ARG A 58 26.16 3.41 -16.87
CA ARG A 58 26.59 3.23 -18.26
C ARG A 58 26.64 1.75 -18.62
N SER A 59 26.31 1.40 -19.86
CA SER A 59 26.33 0.01 -20.33
C SER A 59 27.66 -0.72 -20.09
N VAL A 60 28.79 -0.01 -20.14
CA VAL A 60 30.12 -0.56 -19.87
C VAL A 60 30.36 -0.97 -18.41
N ASP A 61 29.59 -0.40 -17.47
CA ASP A 61 29.73 -0.64 -16.04
C ASP A 61 28.57 -1.51 -15.49
N ALA A 62 27.63 -1.92 -16.33
CA ALA A 62 26.38 -2.56 -15.90
C ALA A 62 26.59 -3.92 -15.23
N GLU A 63 27.50 -4.74 -15.76
CA GLU A 63 27.83 -6.05 -15.19
C GLU A 63 28.44 -5.92 -13.78
N LYS A 64 29.44 -5.05 -13.64
CA LYS A 64 30.07 -4.77 -12.34
C LYS A 64 29.09 -4.17 -11.32
N ALA A 65 28.17 -3.31 -11.78
CA ALA A 65 27.14 -2.74 -10.91
C ALA A 65 26.12 -3.78 -10.42
N LEU A 66 25.80 -4.79 -11.25
CA LEU A 66 24.94 -5.90 -10.85
C LEU A 66 25.63 -6.81 -9.84
N GLU A 67 26.92 -7.09 -10.02
CA GLU A 67 27.73 -7.87 -9.07
C GLU A 67 27.76 -7.22 -7.68
N ILE A 68 28.07 -5.91 -7.60
CA ILE A 68 28.08 -5.16 -6.32
C ILE A 68 26.69 -5.15 -5.66
N LYS A 69 25.63 -5.04 -6.46
CA LYS A 69 24.26 -5.09 -5.94
C LYS A 69 23.93 -6.45 -5.33
N GLU A 70 24.36 -7.53 -5.98
CA GLU A 70 24.14 -8.89 -5.50
C GLU A 70 24.93 -9.15 -4.21
N GLU A 71 26.17 -8.69 -4.13
CA GLU A 71 26.99 -8.68 -2.90
C GLU A 71 26.27 -7.97 -1.74
N LEU A 72 25.76 -6.76 -1.96
CA LEU A 72 24.99 -6.00 -0.95
C LEU A 72 23.71 -6.74 -0.51
N SER A 73 23.04 -7.41 -1.44
CA SER A 73 21.85 -8.22 -1.12
C SER A 73 22.21 -9.45 -0.29
N HIS A 74 23.38 -10.05 -0.52
CA HIS A 74 23.88 -11.13 0.30
C HIS A 74 24.29 -10.66 1.69
N GLU A 75 24.97 -9.52 1.84
CA GLU A 75 25.33 -8.98 3.16
C GLU A 75 24.11 -8.65 4.02
N SER A 76 23.03 -8.14 3.41
CA SER A 76 21.77 -7.88 4.13
C SER A 76 20.99 -9.15 4.51
N HIS A 77 21.25 -10.27 3.82
CA HIS A 77 20.59 -11.56 4.04
C HIS A 77 21.51 -12.61 4.68
N GLU A 78 22.78 -12.29 4.92
CA GLU A 78 23.66 -13.08 5.76
C GLU A 78 23.06 -13.05 7.16
N GLN A 79 22.28 -14.11 7.38
CA GLN A 79 21.45 -14.43 8.52
C GLN A 79 21.90 -13.65 9.75
N THR A 80 21.15 -12.60 10.07
CA THR A 80 20.83 -12.29 11.46
C THR A 80 20.51 -13.64 12.07
N GLY A 81 21.42 -14.19 12.89
CA GLY A 81 21.34 -15.58 13.34
C GLY A 81 20.02 -15.91 14.02
N ASP A 82 19.89 -17.12 14.56
CA ASP A 82 18.70 -17.42 15.35
C ASP A 82 18.62 -16.47 16.56
N PRO A 83 17.42 -15.93 16.87
CA PRO A 83 17.24 -15.10 18.05
C PRO A 83 17.72 -15.84 19.29
N TRP A 84 18.32 -15.11 20.21
CA TRP A 84 18.92 -15.67 21.42
C TRP A 84 18.12 -15.30 22.66
N PHE A 85 18.24 -16.10 23.71
CA PHE A 85 17.47 -15.92 24.93
C PHE A 85 18.34 -15.35 26.04
N CYS A 86 17.93 -14.23 26.62
CA CYS A 86 18.61 -13.64 27.77
C CYS A 86 18.17 -14.36 29.05
N GLY A 87 19.04 -15.17 29.64
CA GLY A 87 18.76 -15.90 30.88
C GLY A 87 18.59 -15.00 32.12
N ALA A 88 19.09 -13.76 32.07
CA ALA A 88 18.95 -12.81 33.18
C ALA A 88 17.56 -12.17 33.26
N CYS A 89 16.95 -11.85 32.11
CA CYS A 89 15.64 -11.21 32.03
C CYS A 89 14.52 -12.11 31.52
N GLN A 90 14.87 -13.28 30.97
CA GLN A 90 13.97 -14.21 30.31
C GLN A 90 13.30 -13.63 29.05
N GLU A 91 14.04 -12.81 28.30
CA GLU A 91 13.56 -12.17 27.05
C GLU A 91 14.21 -12.80 25.81
N VAL A 92 13.45 -12.87 24.72
CA VAL A 92 13.99 -13.24 23.40
C VAL A 92 14.55 -11.99 22.72
N VAL A 93 15.81 -12.07 22.31
CA VAL A 93 16.56 -10.98 21.70
C VAL A 93 16.89 -11.36 20.25
N ASP A 94 16.62 -10.46 19.33
CA ASP A 94 16.97 -10.65 17.92
C ASP A 94 18.50 -10.79 17.75
N ALA A 95 18.93 -11.67 16.85
CA ALA A 95 20.34 -11.99 16.69
C ALA A 95 21.21 -10.83 16.18
N GLY A 96 20.60 -9.76 15.66
CA GLY A 96 21.31 -8.55 15.27
C GLY A 96 21.88 -7.79 16.47
N PHE A 97 21.43 -8.10 17.70
CA PHE A 97 21.87 -7.43 18.92
C PHE A 97 22.88 -8.28 19.70
N GLN A 98 24.01 -7.64 20.04
CA GLN A 98 25.03 -8.19 20.93
C GLN A 98 24.72 -7.94 22.42
N VAL A 99 23.64 -7.21 22.72
CA VAL A 99 23.29 -6.79 24.08
C VAL A 99 21.79 -6.98 24.28
N CYS A 100 21.38 -7.50 25.45
CA CYS A 100 19.97 -7.62 25.78
C CYS A 100 19.34 -6.23 25.96
N TRP A 101 18.26 -5.95 25.22
CA TRP A 101 17.56 -4.66 25.30
C TRP A 101 16.88 -4.40 26.65
N SER A 102 16.63 -5.46 27.45
CA SER A 102 15.97 -5.37 28.76
C SER A 102 16.97 -5.10 29.90
N CYS A 103 18.01 -5.92 30.09
CA CYS A 103 19.02 -5.68 31.14
C CYS A 103 20.26 -4.91 30.70
N GLY A 104 20.53 -4.77 29.41
CA GLY A 104 21.80 -4.23 28.92
C GLY A 104 23.00 -5.17 29.07
N GLY A 105 22.79 -6.44 29.42
CA GLY A 105 23.86 -7.44 29.52
C GLY A 105 24.37 -7.88 28.15
N ASP A 106 25.68 -8.09 28.02
CA ASP A 106 26.30 -8.60 26.79
C ASP A 106 25.86 -10.05 26.51
N ARG A 107 25.62 -10.37 25.25
CA ARG A 107 25.19 -11.69 24.79
C ARG A 107 26.09 -12.79 25.34
N SER A 108 27.42 -12.59 25.36
CA SER A 108 28.35 -13.61 25.85
C SER A 108 28.14 -13.98 27.32
N ASP A 109 27.57 -13.07 28.11
CA ASP A 109 27.44 -13.22 29.55
C ASP A 109 26.04 -13.67 29.98
N VAL A 110 25.03 -13.34 29.17
CA VAL A 110 23.61 -13.56 29.53
C VAL A 110 22.86 -14.51 28.62
N GLU A 111 23.44 -14.94 27.50
CA GLU A 111 22.81 -15.92 26.61
C GLU A 111 22.64 -17.26 27.34
N ALA A 112 21.41 -17.73 27.38
CA ALA A 112 21.04 -19.02 27.91
C ALA A 112 20.34 -19.83 26.82
N THR A 113 20.31 -21.15 26.98
CA THR A 113 19.52 -22.01 26.11
C THR A 113 18.06 -21.57 26.19
N MET A 114 17.47 -21.28 25.02
CA MET A 114 16.06 -20.96 24.94
C MET A 114 15.28 -22.10 25.62
N PRO A 115 14.39 -21.79 26.58
CA PRO A 115 13.62 -22.84 27.25
C PRO A 115 12.91 -23.63 26.16
N GLU A 116 13.13 -24.95 26.14
CA GLU A 116 12.40 -25.90 25.31
C GLU A 116 10.93 -25.57 25.54
N ALA A 117 10.30 -24.95 24.52
CA ALA A 117 9.04 -24.23 24.63
C ALA A 117 8.15 -25.02 25.57
N ALA A 118 7.84 -24.45 26.74
CA ALA A 118 7.03 -25.12 27.74
C ALA A 118 5.78 -25.59 27.02
N GLU A 119 5.71 -26.90 26.72
CA GLU A 119 4.87 -27.52 25.68
C GLU A 119 3.64 -26.66 25.46
N LEU A 120 3.76 -25.68 24.55
CA LEU A 120 2.60 -24.89 24.18
C LEU A 120 1.78 -25.94 23.46
N ASN A 121 0.74 -26.35 24.14
CA ASN A 121 -0.10 -27.47 23.77
C ASN A 121 -0.74 -27.03 22.45
N ASP A 122 -0.08 -27.27 21.32
CA ASP A 122 -0.53 -26.92 19.97
C ASP A 122 -1.85 -27.64 19.59
N GLU A 123 -2.41 -28.43 20.52
CA GLU A 123 -3.72 -29.07 20.49
C GLU A 123 -4.83 -28.28 21.21
N GLU A 124 -4.55 -27.14 21.86
CA GLU A 124 -5.62 -26.18 22.13
C GLU A 124 -6.01 -25.56 20.78
N GLU A 125 -7.02 -26.18 20.14
CA GLU A 125 -7.92 -25.52 19.19
C GLU A 125 -7.96 -24.03 19.54
N GLU A 126 -7.39 -23.18 18.69
CA GLU A 126 -7.57 -21.74 18.77
C GLU A 126 -9.10 -21.53 18.71
N GLU A 127 -9.75 -21.51 19.88
CA GLU A 127 -11.10 -20.98 19.97
C GLU A 127 -10.97 -19.59 19.37
N PRO A 128 -11.71 -19.29 18.29
CA PRO A 128 -11.57 -18.03 17.58
C PRO A 128 -11.71 -16.94 18.63
N LEU A 129 -10.60 -16.28 18.94
CA LEU A 129 -10.59 -15.20 19.91
C LEU A 129 -11.67 -14.23 19.43
N PRO A 130 -12.65 -13.90 20.28
CA PRO A 130 -13.72 -12.99 19.89
C PRO A 130 -13.04 -11.72 19.36
N ASP A 131 -13.40 -11.35 18.13
CA ASP A 131 -12.79 -10.25 17.39
C ASP A 131 -12.59 -9.06 18.32
N GLU A 132 -11.33 -8.71 18.59
CA GLU A 132 -10.99 -7.70 19.59
C GLU A 132 -11.58 -6.32 19.21
N SER A 133 -11.99 -6.15 17.94
CA SER A 133 -12.72 -4.99 17.45
C SER A 133 -14.15 -4.86 18.00
N ASP A 134 -14.76 -5.95 18.48
CA ASP A 134 -16.12 -5.97 19.02
C ASP A 134 -16.16 -5.83 20.55
N GLN A 135 -15.01 -5.81 21.23
CA GLN A 135 -14.99 -5.46 22.65
C GLN A 135 -15.35 -3.98 22.79
N PRO A 136 -16.45 -3.64 23.51
CA PRO A 136 -16.75 -2.26 23.79
C PRO A 136 -15.55 -1.69 24.56
N LEU A 137 -14.92 -0.67 23.98
CA LEU A 137 -13.87 0.09 24.65
C LEU A 137 -14.35 0.39 26.07
N PRO A 138 -13.53 0.15 27.11
CA PRO A 138 -13.95 0.43 28.47
C PRO A 138 -14.41 1.89 28.53
N ASP A 139 -15.67 2.10 28.95
CA ASP A 139 -16.32 3.41 29.08
C ASP A 139 -15.51 4.40 29.95
N THR A 140 -14.49 3.89 30.64
CA THR A 140 -13.61 4.62 31.53
C THR A 140 -12.18 4.63 31.00
N ALA A 141 -11.96 5.06 29.76
CA ALA A 141 -10.69 5.70 29.43
C ALA A 141 -10.59 6.99 30.27
N TYR A 142 -10.17 6.84 31.53
CA TYR A 142 -10.09 7.93 32.48
C TYR A 142 -9.07 8.93 31.98
N PHE A 143 -9.56 10.09 31.58
CA PHE A 143 -8.73 11.14 31.06
C PHE A 143 -8.01 11.82 32.23
N ASP A 144 -6.76 11.45 32.45
CA ASP A 144 -5.93 12.11 33.45
C ASP A 144 -5.36 13.41 32.87
N GLU A 145 -5.98 14.54 33.20
CA GLU A 145 -5.50 15.89 32.81
C GLU A 145 -4.10 16.20 33.33
N SER A 146 -3.63 15.48 34.35
CA SER A 146 -2.30 15.65 34.92
C SER A 146 -1.20 14.89 34.16
N ASN A 147 -1.55 14.03 33.19
CA ASN A 147 -0.57 13.32 32.38
C ASN A 147 0.12 14.26 31.38
N PRO A 148 1.43 14.58 31.55
CA PRO A 148 2.16 15.48 30.66
C PRO A 148 2.43 14.87 29.28
N TYR A 149 2.18 13.57 29.10
CA TYR A 149 2.29 12.84 27.85
C TYR A 149 0.94 12.62 27.15
N ALA A 150 -0.17 13.16 27.68
CA ALA A 150 -1.45 13.11 27.01
C ALA A 150 -1.34 13.79 25.63
N SER A 151 -1.71 13.06 24.56
CA SER A 151 -1.60 13.62 23.22
C SER A 151 -2.49 14.87 23.10
N PRO A 152 -2.10 15.90 22.33
CA PRO A 152 -2.94 17.06 22.11
C PRO A 152 -4.31 16.71 21.51
N GLN A 153 -4.41 15.61 20.78
CA GLN A 153 -5.64 15.10 20.18
C GLN A 153 -6.63 14.58 21.22
N ALA A 154 -6.14 14.11 22.35
CA ALA A 154 -6.94 13.54 23.41
C ALA A 154 -7.90 14.62 24.00
N LYS A 155 -7.51 15.90 24.02
CA LYS A 155 -8.39 17.02 24.47
C LYS A 155 -9.55 17.32 23.52
N VAL A 156 -9.52 16.83 22.28
CA VAL A 156 -10.56 17.09 21.27
C VAL A 156 -11.65 16.02 21.29
N ALA A 157 -11.41 14.88 21.95
CA ALA A 157 -12.31 13.72 21.95
C ALA A 157 -13.65 13.94 22.72
N GLY A 158 -13.79 15.05 23.46
CA GLY A 158 -15.06 15.44 24.10
C GLY A 158 -16.00 16.24 23.18
N ALA A 159 -15.54 16.69 22.02
CA ALA A 159 -16.42 17.20 20.99
C ALA A 159 -17.03 15.99 20.29
N GLU A 160 -18.33 15.76 20.57
CA GLU A 160 -19.27 14.89 19.85
C GLU A 160 -18.61 14.31 18.59
N GLN A 161 -17.96 13.14 18.74
CA GLN A 161 -17.30 12.48 17.62
C GLN A 161 -18.38 12.39 16.53
N PRO A 162 -18.22 13.06 15.38
CA PRO A 162 -19.21 12.97 14.32
C PRO A 162 -19.35 11.48 14.05
N ALA A 163 -20.58 10.97 14.26
CA ALA A 163 -20.88 9.55 14.24
C ALA A 163 -20.00 8.88 13.19
N LYS A 164 -19.07 8.01 13.65
CA LYS A 164 -18.07 7.35 12.80
C LYS A 164 -18.79 6.96 11.52
N PRO A 165 -18.43 7.51 10.34
CA PRO A 165 -19.10 7.21 9.09
C PRO A 165 -19.20 5.71 8.99
N SER A 166 -20.44 5.21 9.06
CA SER A 166 -20.78 3.82 9.32
C SER A 166 -20.09 2.92 8.32
N GLU A 167 -18.91 2.36 8.66
CA GLU A 167 -18.04 1.53 7.81
C GLU A 167 -18.51 1.45 6.36
N ILE A 168 -18.49 2.61 5.69
CA ILE A 168 -18.97 2.67 4.33
C ILE A 168 -17.84 1.99 3.61
N SER A 169 -18.10 0.79 3.08
CA SER A 169 -17.12 -0.03 2.38
C SER A 169 -16.32 0.87 1.46
N GLU A 170 -15.08 1.18 1.85
CA GLU A 170 -14.18 2.05 1.07
C GLU A 170 -14.01 1.47 -0.34
N GLU A 171 -14.15 0.14 -0.44
CA GLU A 171 -14.20 -0.59 -1.69
C GLU A 171 -15.39 -0.18 -2.56
N ALA A 172 -16.60 -0.09 -2.00
CA ALA A 172 -17.79 0.37 -2.72
C ALA A 172 -17.61 1.82 -3.24
N GLU A 173 -17.01 2.72 -2.45
CA GLU A 173 -16.71 4.08 -2.90
C GLU A 173 -15.67 4.10 -4.04
N ALA A 174 -14.62 3.28 -3.94
CA ALA A 174 -13.64 3.13 -5.00
C ALA A 174 -14.29 2.59 -6.29
N MET A 175 -15.24 1.66 -6.18
CA MET A 175 -16.02 1.18 -7.33
C MET A 175 -16.84 2.30 -7.98
N LEU A 176 -17.50 3.17 -7.19
CA LEU A 176 -18.26 4.32 -7.72
C LEU A 176 -17.38 5.32 -8.47
N VAL A 177 -16.17 5.61 -7.96
CA VAL A 177 -15.22 6.50 -8.64
C VAL A 177 -14.78 5.91 -9.98
N ARG A 178 -14.51 4.60 -10.03
CA ARG A 178 -14.17 3.89 -11.28
C ARG A 178 -15.35 3.90 -12.25
N ALA A 179 -16.56 3.60 -11.78
CA ALA A 179 -17.78 3.60 -12.60
C ALA A 179 -18.07 4.97 -13.23
N TRP A 180 -17.93 6.05 -12.45
CA TRP A 180 -18.11 7.43 -12.92
C TRP A 180 -17.10 7.80 -14.01
N ARG A 181 -15.81 7.51 -13.81
CA ARG A 181 -14.77 7.76 -14.82
C ARG A 181 -15.02 6.95 -16.09
N ALA A 182 -15.42 5.67 -15.96
CA ALA A 182 -15.75 4.83 -17.09
C ALA A 182 -16.96 5.35 -17.90
N ALA A 183 -18.00 5.89 -17.22
CA ALA A 183 -19.15 6.51 -17.89
C ALA A 183 -18.75 7.73 -18.74
N ILE A 184 -17.87 8.60 -18.21
CA ILE A 184 -17.37 9.78 -18.92
C ILE A 184 -16.54 9.36 -20.15
N ILE A 185 -15.60 8.42 -19.98
CA ILE A 185 -14.76 7.91 -21.08
C ILE A 185 -15.63 7.22 -22.14
N GLY A 186 -16.64 6.46 -21.70
CA GLY A 186 -17.58 5.77 -22.58
C GLY A 186 -18.37 6.71 -23.47
N LEU A 187 -18.60 7.96 -23.07
CA LEU A 187 -19.31 8.93 -23.90
C LEU A 187 -18.52 9.31 -25.17
N THR A 188 -17.19 9.13 -25.17
CA THR A 188 -16.31 9.62 -26.26
C THR A 188 -15.63 8.52 -27.07
N PHE A 189 -15.06 7.49 -26.44
CA PHE A 189 -14.10 6.60 -27.12
C PHE A 189 -14.68 5.24 -27.53
N MET A 190 -15.48 4.60 -26.67
CA MET A 190 -16.05 3.27 -26.92
C MET A 190 -17.37 3.09 -26.15
N PRO A 191 -18.48 3.60 -26.70
CA PRO A 191 -19.74 3.74 -25.97
C PRO A 191 -20.33 2.42 -25.50
N ILE A 192 -20.32 1.37 -26.31
CA ILE A 192 -20.98 0.13 -25.92
C ILE A 192 -20.21 -0.55 -24.77
N LEU A 193 -18.91 -0.77 -24.94
CA LEU A 193 -18.11 -1.54 -23.98
C LEU A 193 -17.90 -0.79 -22.65
N ALA A 194 -17.59 0.51 -22.71
CA ALA A 194 -17.32 1.28 -21.49
C ALA A 194 -18.59 1.55 -20.66
N ASN A 195 -19.75 1.75 -21.31
CA ASN A 195 -21.01 1.91 -20.56
C ASN A 195 -21.49 0.58 -19.96
N ILE A 196 -21.25 -0.57 -20.63
CA ILE A 196 -21.51 -1.90 -20.02
C ILE A 196 -20.63 -2.10 -18.78
N TYR A 197 -19.34 -1.78 -18.87
CA TYR A 197 -18.41 -1.89 -17.72
C TYR A 197 -18.81 -0.94 -16.57
N SER A 198 -19.13 0.32 -16.88
CA SER A 198 -19.62 1.28 -15.90
C SER A 198 -20.87 0.77 -15.19
N MET A 199 -21.84 0.25 -15.94
CA MET A 199 -23.08 -0.31 -15.39
C MET A 199 -22.81 -1.54 -14.50
N TYR A 200 -21.92 -2.44 -14.91
CA TYR A 200 -21.49 -3.59 -14.08
C TYR A 200 -20.91 -3.14 -12.73
N MET A 201 -20.04 -2.13 -12.74
CA MET A 201 -19.44 -1.59 -11.51
C MET A 201 -20.48 -0.92 -10.59
N LEU A 202 -21.49 -0.24 -11.13
CA LEU A 202 -22.59 0.31 -10.33
C LEU A 202 -23.41 -0.78 -9.64
N PHE A 203 -23.69 -1.89 -10.34
CA PHE A 203 -24.38 -3.04 -9.75
C PHE A 203 -23.53 -3.76 -8.71
N ALA A 204 -22.21 -3.88 -8.94
CA ALA A 204 -21.29 -4.43 -7.95
C ALA A 204 -21.27 -3.59 -6.67
N ALA A 205 -21.19 -2.25 -6.80
CA ALA A 205 -21.23 -1.34 -5.66
C ALA A 205 -22.56 -1.42 -4.89
N LEU A 206 -23.71 -1.56 -5.58
CA LEU A 206 -25.02 -1.75 -4.95
C LEU A 206 -25.15 -3.09 -4.21
N LYS A 207 -24.47 -4.13 -4.69
CA LYS A 207 -24.46 -5.44 -4.03
C LYS A 207 -23.67 -5.37 -2.71
N GLU A 208 -22.60 -4.59 -2.69
CA GLU A 208 -21.70 -4.45 -1.54
C GLU A 208 -22.28 -3.54 -0.45
N SER A 209 -22.88 -2.41 -0.82
CA SER A 209 -23.51 -1.51 0.13
C SER A 209 -24.78 -0.86 -0.43
N SER A 210 -25.82 -0.77 0.40
CA SER A 210 -27.04 -0.01 0.12
C SER A 210 -26.98 1.43 0.62
N GLN A 211 -25.96 1.78 1.41
CA GLN A 211 -25.79 3.10 2.01
C GLN A 211 -24.50 3.73 1.49
N PHE A 212 -24.64 4.78 0.67
CA PHE A 212 -23.51 5.56 0.17
C PHE A 212 -23.46 6.93 0.86
N THR A 213 -22.26 7.51 0.91
CA THR A 213 -22.08 8.92 1.28
C THR A 213 -22.90 9.83 0.36
N SER A 214 -23.14 11.08 0.79
CA SER A 214 -23.78 12.09 -0.06
C SER A 214 -23.02 12.31 -1.38
N GLU A 215 -21.68 12.29 -1.33
CA GLU A 215 -20.84 12.32 -2.53
C GLU A 215 -20.97 11.06 -3.39
N GLY A 216 -20.95 9.88 -2.76
CA GLY A 216 -21.16 8.60 -3.44
C GLY A 216 -22.51 8.55 -4.17
N ASN A 217 -23.57 9.00 -3.51
CA ASN A 217 -24.91 9.10 -4.11
C ASN A 217 -24.93 10.03 -5.33
N TRP A 218 -24.23 11.17 -5.30
CA TRP A 218 -24.14 12.05 -6.47
C TRP A 218 -23.41 11.37 -7.63
N ARG A 219 -22.28 10.69 -7.36
CA ARG A 219 -21.51 9.95 -8.38
C ARG A 219 -22.30 8.78 -8.97
N PHE A 220 -23.00 8.02 -8.12
CA PHE A 220 -23.84 6.91 -8.53
C PHE A 220 -24.95 7.38 -9.49
N ASN A 221 -25.74 8.39 -9.07
CA ASN A 221 -26.83 8.93 -9.88
C ASN A 221 -26.30 9.56 -11.17
N GLY A 222 -25.19 10.29 -11.10
CA GLY A 222 -24.54 10.87 -12.27
C GLY A 222 -24.11 9.80 -13.29
N ALA A 223 -23.40 8.77 -12.85
CA ALA A 223 -22.93 7.68 -13.72
C ALA A 223 -24.11 6.95 -14.36
N PHE A 224 -25.17 6.68 -13.60
CA PHE A 224 -26.39 6.04 -14.10
C PHE A 224 -27.07 6.85 -15.21
N VAL A 225 -27.25 8.17 -15.00
CA VAL A 225 -27.85 9.07 -15.99
C VAL A 225 -26.99 9.14 -17.26
N LEU A 226 -25.66 9.25 -17.12
CA LEU A 226 -24.74 9.26 -18.27
C LEU A 226 -24.83 7.97 -19.10
N ASN A 227 -24.85 6.81 -18.44
CA ASN A 227 -25.01 5.51 -19.11
C ASN A 227 -26.34 5.43 -19.88
N MET A 228 -27.45 5.91 -19.29
CA MET A 228 -28.76 5.95 -19.94
C MET A 228 -28.80 6.86 -21.16
N LEU A 229 -28.27 8.08 -21.03
CA LEU A 229 -28.22 9.04 -22.14
C LEU A 229 -27.35 8.53 -23.29
N SER A 230 -26.20 7.94 -22.96
CA SER A 230 -25.33 7.30 -23.95
C SER A 230 -26.06 6.16 -24.67
N GLY A 231 -26.72 5.28 -23.93
CA GLY A 231 -27.50 4.18 -24.51
C GLY A 231 -28.60 4.65 -25.46
N ILE A 232 -29.33 5.70 -25.10
CA ILE A 232 -30.38 6.29 -25.96
C ILE A 232 -29.78 6.92 -27.21
N ALA A 233 -28.70 7.71 -27.07
CA ALA A 233 -28.06 8.39 -28.18
C ALA A 233 -27.53 7.39 -29.22
N TRP A 234 -26.79 6.38 -28.76
CA TRP A 234 -26.25 5.34 -29.62
C TRP A 234 -27.33 4.42 -30.16
N GLY A 235 -28.30 4.00 -29.35
CA GLY A 235 -29.45 3.22 -29.81
C GLY A 235 -30.24 3.92 -30.91
N SER A 236 -30.44 5.23 -30.79
CA SER A 236 -31.07 6.06 -31.82
C SER A 236 -30.22 6.13 -33.09
N LEU A 237 -28.91 6.38 -32.95
CA LEU A 237 -27.96 6.39 -34.06
C LEU A 237 -28.00 5.06 -34.83
N PHE A 238 -27.90 3.94 -34.12
CA PHE A 238 -28.00 2.58 -34.67
C PHE A 238 -29.35 2.38 -35.37
N TYR A 239 -30.46 2.75 -34.73
CA TYR A 239 -31.78 2.64 -35.35
C TYR A 239 -31.86 3.39 -36.69
N PHE A 240 -31.36 4.63 -36.76
CA PHE A 240 -31.36 5.40 -38.01
C PHE A 240 -30.40 4.82 -39.07
N MET A 241 -29.23 4.32 -38.66
CA MET A 241 -28.25 3.74 -39.58
C MET A 241 -28.73 2.43 -40.21
N TYR A 242 -29.47 1.62 -39.45
CA TYR A 242 -29.94 0.30 -39.87
C TYR A 242 -31.41 0.28 -40.31
N ARG A 243 -32.10 1.42 -40.32
CA ARG A 243 -33.47 1.50 -40.82
C ARG A 243 -33.48 1.13 -42.31
N PRO A 244 -34.12 0.02 -42.72
CA PRO A 244 -34.16 -0.35 -44.12
C PRO A 244 -34.87 0.75 -44.91
N VAL A 245 -34.22 1.24 -45.97
CA VAL A 245 -34.83 2.15 -46.93
C VAL A 245 -35.83 1.32 -47.72
N VAL A 246 -37.11 1.43 -47.36
CA VAL A 246 -38.21 0.86 -48.14
C VAL A 246 -38.34 1.72 -49.39
N VAL A 247 -37.82 1.22 -50.51
CA VAL A 247 -37.92 1.82 -51.86
C VAL A 247 -39.21 1.36 -52.53
#